data_AF-A0A0A2AZK2-F1
#
_entry.id   AF-A0A0A2AZK2-F1
#
_cell.length_a   1.000
_cell.length_b   1.000
_cell.length_c   1.000
_cell.angle_alpha   90.00
_cell.angle_beta   90.00
_cell.angle_gamma   90.00
#
_symmetry.space_group_name_H-M   'P 1'
#
loop_
_entity.id
_entity.type
_entity.pdbx_description
1 polymer ?
#
loop_
_entity_poly.entity_id
_entity_poly.type
_entity_poly.pdbx_seq_one_letter_code
_entity_poly.pdbx_strand_id
1 'polypeptide(L)'
;MTSGVANVRTNFHIGSLIDTPTGWLFNKKSGLLILFESYKKSLSNNLKVYTHLFYANELGEPAQLKNSRLHSVDCACETWNELVAGGWQNVTSKFH
;
A
#
# COMPACT_ATOMS: atom_id res chain seq x y z
N MET A 1 32.70 -1.11 -14.42
CA MET A 1 32.36 0.19 -13.82
C MET A 1 30.85 0.38 -13.98
N THR A 2 30.06 -0.17 -13.04
CA THR A 2 29.26 0.58 -12.03
C THR A 2 28.22 1.51 -12.69
N SER A 3 27.01 1.00 -12.92
CA SER A 3 25.85 1.07 -12.01
C SER A 3 24.91 2.22 -12.42
N GLY A 4 24.07 1.95 -13.42
CA GLY A 4 22.92 2.79 -13.75
C GLY A 4 21.71 2.33 -12.96
N VAL A 5 21.72 2.58 -11.65
CA VAL A 5 20.53 2.44 -10.80
C VAL A 5 19.65 3.67 -10.98
N ALA A 6 18.39 3.42 -11.35
CA ALA A 6 17.17 4.19 -11.05
C ALA A 6 16.24 4.23 -12.27
N ASN A 7 15.54 3.12 -12.51
CA ASN A 7 14.23 3.18 -13.15
C ASN A 7 13.17 3.04 -12.06
N VAL A 8 13.17 3.96 -11.10
CA VAL A 8 11.98 4.20 -10.27
C VAL A 8 11.01 4.99 -11.12
N ARG A 9 10.10 4.29 -11.79
CA ARG A 9 8.99 4.91 -12.51
C ARG A 9 7.96 5.39 -11.49
N THR A 10 8.30 6.44 -10.75
CA THR A 10 7.34 7.23 -10.01
C THR A 10 6.51 8.04 -11.00
N ASN A 11 5.48 7.42 -11.57
CA ASN A 11 4.41 8.12 -12.26
C ASN A 11 3.57 8.89 -11.21
N PHE A 12 4.12 9.99 -10.68
CA PHE A 12 3.33 10.98 -9.97
C PHE A 12 2.54 11.77 -11.02
N HIS A 13 1.29 11.38 -11.25
CA HIS A 13 0.35 12.21 -12.00
C HIS A 13 -0.05 13.41 -11.13
N ILE A 14 0.64 14.54 -11.37
CA ILE A 14 0.27 15.89 -10.93
C ILE A 14 -1.11 16.23 -11.50
N GLY A 15 -2.12 16.23 -10.63
CA GLY A 15 -3.51 16.47 -11.04
C GLY A 15 -4.50 16.30 -9.90
N SER A 16 -4.32 17.06 -8.83
CA SER A 16 -5.32 17.38 -7.80
C SER A 16 -5.79 16.28 -6.83
N LEU A 17 -5.47 16.52 -5.55
CA LEU A 17 -6.25 16.25 -4.33
C LEU A 17 -6.33 14.81 -3.79
N ILE A 18 -5.81 14.66 -2.57
CA ILE A 18 -5.71 13.49 -1.69
C ILE A 18 -4.57 12.53 -2.05
N ASP A 19 -3.49 12.60 -1.26
CA ASP A 19 -2.41 11.62 -1.26
C ASP A 19 -3.04 10.26 -0.92
N THR A 20 -3.33 9.48 -1.96
CA THR A 20 -4.07 8.23 -1.81
C THR A 20 -3.12 7.23 -1.15
N PRO A 21 -3.50 6.62 -0.01
CA PRO A 21 -2.61 5.73 0.71
C PRO A 21 -2.18 4.62 -0.23
N THR A 22 -0.87 4.57 -0.51
CA THR A 22 -0.28 3.61 -1.42
C THR A 22 0.99 3.08 -0.79
N GLY A 23 1.12 1.76 -0.71
CA GLY A 23 2.28 1.11 -0.15
C GLY A 23 1.96 0.04 0.88
N TRP A 24 3.00 -0.44 1.55
CA TRP A 24 2.94 -1.56 2.47
C TRP A 24 3.00 -1.08 3.92
N LEU A 25 2.06 -1.59 4.73
CA LEU A 25 2.11 -1.52 6.18
C LEU A 25 2.36 -2.91 6.76
N PHE A 26 3.23 -2.99 7.76
CA PHE A 26 3.56 -4.22 8.47
C PHE A 26 3.23 -4.09 9.95
N ASN A 27 2.55 -5.10 10.48
CA ASN A 27 2.34 -5.27 11.91
C ASN A 27 3.21 -6.41 12.44
N LYS A 28 4.28 -6.04 13.15
CA LYS A 28 5.18 -7.00 13.80
C LYS A 28 4.50 -7.80 14.92
N LYS A 29 3.51 -7.23 15.61
CA LYS A 29 2.81 -7.90 16.72
C LYS A 29 1.88 -9.00 16.20
N SER A 30 1.18 -8.74 15.10
CA SER A 30 0.21 -9.68 14.54
C SER A 30 0.77 -10.55 13.40
N GLY A 31 1.97 -10.26 12.89
CA GLY A 31 2.54 -10.96 11.74
C GLY A 31 1.69 -10.74 10.48
N LEU A 32 1.17 -9.52 10.29
CA LEU A 32 0.31 -9.19 9.16
C LEU A 32 0.93 -8.09 8.31
N LEU A 33 0.75 -8.22 6.99
CA LEU A 33 1.13 -7.23 5.99
C LEU A 33 -0.13 -6.76 5.30
N ILE A 34 -0.24 -5.47 5.04
CA ILE A 34 -1.31 -4.94 4.21
C ILE A 34 -0.71 -4.04 3.13
N LEU A 35 -1.11 -4.29 1.89
CA LEU A 35 -0.78 -3.48 0.74
C LEU A 35 -1.98 -2.60 0.40
N PHE A 36 -1.73 -1.32 0.26
CA PHE A 36 -2.66 -0.37 -0.33
C PHE A 36 -2.21 -0.06 -1.75
N GLU A 37 -3.07 -0.34 -2.71
CA GLU A 37 -2.83 -0.11 -4.12
C GLU A 37 -3.92 0.79 -4.69
N SER A 38 -3.53 1.97 -5.19
CA SER A 38 -4.45 2.87 -5.87
C SER A 38 -4.92 2.27 -7.19
N TYR A 39 -6.23 2.04 -7.32
CA TYR A 39 -6.86 1.56 -8.53
C TYR A 39 -7.63 2.69 -9.21
N LYS A 40 -7.14 3.09 -10.38
CA LYS A 40 -7.80 4.06 -11.26
C LYS A 40 -8.34 3.35 -12.49
N LYS A 41 -9.67 3.22 -12.58
CA LYS A 41 -10.30 2.75 -13.83
C LYS A 41 -10.22 3.87 -14.86
N SER A 42 -9.54 3.62 -15.98
CA SER A 42 -9.09 4.60 -16.99
C SER A 42 -10.14 5.56 -17.58
N LEU A 43 -11.43 5.40 -17.25
CA LEU A 43 -12.56 6.17 -17.81
C LEU A 43 -13.51 6.75 -16.74
N SER A 44 -13.26 6.50 -15.44
CA SER A 44 -14.17 6.96 -14.38
C SER A 44 -13.42 7.81 -13.37
N ASN A 45 -14.02 8.93 -12.95
CA ASN A 45 -13.52 9.78 -11.87
C ASN A 45 -13.60 9.11 -10.47
N ASN A 46 -13.79 7.79 -10.45
CA ASN A 46 -13.95 6.97 -9.25
C ASN A 46 -12.60 6.34 -8.91
N LEU A 47 -11.73 7.12 -8.27
CA LEU A 47 -10.50 6.58 -7.68
C LEU A 47 -10.90 5.65 -6.53
N LYS A 48 -10.35 4.44 -6.53
CA LYS A 48 -10.55 3.45 -5.48
C LYS A 48 -9.20 2.92 -5.02
N VAL A 49 -9.18 2.29 -3.86
CA VAL A 49 -7.97 1.70 -3.29
C VAL A 49 -8.25 0.23 -3.01
N TYR A 50 -7.42 -0.64 -3.57
CA TYR A 50 -7.36 -2.02 -3.18
C TYR A 50 -6.53 -2.17 -1.91
N THR A 51 -7.09 -2.86 -0.93
CA THR A 51 -6.38 -3.28 0.27
C THR A 51 -6.22 -4.79 0.24
N HIS A 52 -4.97 -5.24 0.19
CA HIS A 52 -4.63 -6.65 0.20
C HIS A 52 -3.97 -6.98 1.52
N LEU A 53 -4.64 -7.77 2.36
CA LEU A 53 -4.14 -8.24 3.64
C LEU A 53 -3.49 -9.61 3.45
N PHE A 54 -2.26 -9.73 3.91
CA PHE A 54 -1.43 -10.93 3.85
C PHE A 54 -0.98 -11.34 5.25
N TYR A 55 -0.75 -12.63 5.41
CA TYR A 55 0.08 -13.16 6.49
C TYR A 55 1.55 -12.95 6.15
N ALA A 56 2.32 -12.45 7.11
CA ALA A 56 3.76 -12.33 7.00
C ALA A 56 4.44 -13.65 7.40
N ASN A 57 5.46 -14.06 6.67
CA ASN A 57 6.37 -15.11 7.13
C ASN A 57 7.29 -14.60 8.25
N GLU A 58 8.13 -15.48 8.79
CA GLU A 58 9.13 -15.14 9.83
C GLU A 58 10.13 -14.07 9.37
N LEU A 59 10.28 -13.86 8.06
CA LEU A 59 11.15 -12.86 7.44
C LEU A 59 10.44 -11.50 7.25
N GLY A 60 9.13 -11.42 7.50
CA GLY A 60 8.34 -10.21 7.30
C GLY A 60 7.93 -9.97 5.84
N GLU A 61 7.84 -11.01 5.04
CA GLU A 61 7.41 -10.99 3.63
C GLU A 61 6.00 -11.55 3.46
N PRO A 62 5.24 -11.13 2.43
CA PRO A 62 3.89 -11.62 2.19
C PRO A 62 3.91 -13.09 1.78
N ALA A 63 3.38 -13.97 2.64
CA ALA A 63 3.36 -15.41 2.40
C ALA A 63 2.02 -15.90 1.83
N GLN A 64 0.91 -15.45 2.42
CA GLN A 64 -0.43 -15.88 2.03
C GLN A 64 -1.41 -14.73 2.05
N LEU A 65 -2.15 -14.55 0.95
CA LEU A 65 -3.23 -13.58 0.88
C LEU A 65 -4.40 -14.04 1.75
N LYS A 66 -4.73 -13.24 2.76
CA LYS A 66 -5.83 -13.48 3.68
C LYS A 66 -7.13 -12.85 3.18
N ASN A 67 -7.05 -11.60 2.73
CA ASN A 67 -8.22 -10.87 2.26
C ASN A 67 -7.81 -9.82 1.23
N SER A 68 -8.69 -9.56 0.28
CA SER A 68 -8.57 -8.44 -0.64
C SER A 68 -9.89 -7.72 -0.68
N ARG A 69 -9.86 -6.40 -0.53
CA ARG A 69 -11.05 -5.59 -0.58
C ARG A 69 -10.80 -4.33 -1.39
N LEU A 70 -11.87 -3.81 -1.99
CA LEU A 70 -11.85 -2.58 -2.77
C LEU A 70 -12.68 -1.53 -2.05
N HIS A 71 -12.06 -0.41 -1.72
CA HIS A 71 -12.68 0.66 -0.95
C HIS A 71 -12.54 2.00 -1.66
N SER A 72 -13.34 2.98 -1.26
CA SER A 72 -13.14 4.38 -1.65
C SER A 72 -11.87 4.92 -1.00
N VAL A 73 -11.27 5.96 -1.60
CA VAL A 73 -10.05 6.61 -1.09
C VAL A 73 -10.19 7.07 0.35
N ASP A 74 -11.34 7.67 0.69
CA ASP A 74 -11.62 8.20 2.03
C ASP A 74 -11.54 7.11 3.11
N CYS A 75 -12.29 6.02 2.93
CA CYS A 75 -12.26 4.84 3.80
C CYS A 75 -10.87 4.18 3.88
N ALA A 76 -10.13 4.15 2.77
CA ALA A 76 -8.76 3.64 2.76
C ALA A 76 -7.81 4.54 3.56
N CYS A 77 -8.00 5.86 3.49
CA CYS A 77 -7.22 6.83 4.25
C CYS A 77 -7.48 6.72 5.76
N GLU A 78 -8.75 6.60 6.16
CA GLU A 78 -9.11 6.33 7.55
C GLU A 78 -8.46 5.03 8.04
N THR A 79 -8.61 3.95 7.28
CA THR A 79 -8.01 2.65 7.62
C THR A 79 -6.50 2.77 7.76
N TRP A 80 -5.81 3.44 6.83
CA TRP A 80 -4.37 3.64 6.91
C TRP A 80 -3.96 4.37 8.19
N ASN A 81 -4.63 5.47 8.52
CA ASN A 81 -4.34 6.24 9.72
C ASN A 81 -4.60 5.44 10.99
N GLU A 82 -5.70 4.68 11.07
CA GLU A 82 -6.00 3.79 12.20
C GLU A 82 -4.95 2.71 12.37
N LEU A 83 -4.47 2.10 11.28
CA LEU A 83 -3.42 1.09 11.33
C LEU A 83 -2.09 1.70 11.80
N VAL A 84 -1.69 2.85 11.26
CA VAL A 84 -0.48 3.56 11.70
C VAL A 84 -0.58 3.96 13.18
N ALA A 85 -1.72 4.50 13.62
CA ALA A 85 -1.98 4.81 15.03
C ALA A 85 -1.98 3.54 15.92
N GLY A 86 -2.43 2.41 15.37
CA GLY A 86 -2.35 1.08 15.99
C GLY A 86 -0.96 0.47 16.04
N GLY A 87 0.07 1.18 15.54
CA GLY A 87 1.47 0.75 15.58
C GLY A 87 1.91 -0.09 14.38
N TRP A 88 1.18 -0.05 13.27
CA TRP A 88 1.66 -0.59 11.99
C TRP A 88 2.77 0.31 11.43
N GLN A 89 3.80 -0.31 10.85
CA GLN A 89 4.96 0.38 10.31
C GLN A 89 4.93 0.40 8.78
N ASN A 90 5.25 1.54 8.18
CA ASN A 90 5.41 1.64 6.73
C ASN A 90 6.69 0.91 6.30
N VAL A 91 6.52 -0.12 5.49
CA VAL A 91 7.60 -0.95 4.93
C VAL A 91 7.62 -0.90 3.40
N THR A 92 7.01 0.13 2.80
CA THR A 92 6.95 0.30 1.34
C THR A 92 8.34 0.29 0.70
N SER A 93 9.35 0.84 1.38
CA SER A 93 10.73 0.85 0.92
C SER A 93 11.39 -0.53 0.88
N LYS A 94 10.86 -1.54 1.59
CA LYS A 94 11.41 -2.90 1.58
C LYS A 94 11.05 -3.69 0.32
N PHE A 95 9.99 -3.27 -0.37
CA PHE A 95 9.43 -3.98 -1.52
C PHE A 95 9.58 -3.18 -2.83
N HIS A 96 10.52 -2.23 -2.85
CA HIS A 96 10.85 -1.38 -4.00
C HIS A 96 11.90 -2.03 -4.90
#